data_AF-A0A7Y1XFB8-F1
#
_entry.id   AF-A0A7Y1XFB8-F1
#
_cell.length_a   1.000
_cell.length_b   1.000
_cell.length_c   1.000
_cell.angle_alpha   90.00
_cell.angle_beta   90.00
_cell.angle_gamma   90.00
#
_symmetry.space_group_name_H-M   'P 1'
#
loop_
_entity.id
_entity.type
_entity.pdbx_description
1 polymer ?
#
loop_
_entity_poly.entity_id
_entity_poly.type
_entity_poly.pdbx_seq_one_letter_code
_entity_poly.pdbx_strand_id
1 'polypeptide(L)'
;MQPQSTALGVMEASAVVELISMEIDQINATTEFWLACVFAVIAASHLARDSLNVYLRVIIVVLFALVTTISIYGLLGDRQQIVWLLGFLHEQNIDPPLTFSKISILLKFLLFGIGSIATVGYVFYVGRESQNGTA
;
A
#
# COMPACT_ATOMS: atom_id res chain seq x y z
N MET A 1 8.11 34.89 -36.33
CA MET A 1 8.71 33.69 -35.69
C MET A 1 7.63 33.12 -34.79
N GLN A 2 7.09 31.95 -35.13
CA GLN A 2 5.91 31.35 -34.48
C GLN A 2 6.29 30.70 -33.13
N PRO A 3 5.40 30.73 -32.12
CA PRO A 3 5.62 30.08 -30.84
C PRO A 3 5.33 28.58 -30.97
N GLN A 4 6.34 27.78 -31.35
CA GLN A 4 6.23 26.31 -31.37
C GLN A 4 6.62 25.65 -30.03
N SER A 5 7.11 26.43 -29.06
CA SER A 5 7.62 25.92 -27.77
C SER A 5 6.51 25.47 -26.80
N THR A 6 5.31 26.06 -26.88
CA THR A 6 4.23 25.80 -25.91
C THR A 6 3.47 24.50 -26.15
N ALA A 7 3.29 24.05 -27.40
CA ALA A 7 2.52 22.84 -27.69
C ALA A 7 3.27 21.55 -27.29
N LEU A 8 4.60 21.53 -27.44
CA LEU A 8 5.43 20.39 -27.02
C LEU A 8 5.48 20.27 -25.49
N GLY A 9 5.68 21.38 -24.77
CA GLY A 9 5.68 21.39 -23.31
C GLY A 9 4.33 21.01 -22.70
N VAL A 10 3.21 21.39 -23.34
CA VAL A 10 1.86 20.99 -22.91
C VAL A 10 1.58 19.50 -23.18
N MET A 11 2.09 18.94 -24.29
CA MET A 11 2.01 17.50 -24.57
C MET A 11 2.80 16.68 -23.54
N GLU A 12 4.03 17.09 -23.21
CA GLU A 12 4.86 16.44 -22.20
C GLU A 12 4.27 16.56 -20.79
N ALA A 13 3.75 17.74 -20.42
CA ALA A 13 3.06 17.92 -19.14
C ALA A 13 1.80 17.05 -19.03
N SER A 14 1.04 16.86 -20.12
CA SER A 14 -0.14 15.99 -20.10
C SER A 14 0.22 14.52 -19.88
N ALA A 15 1.30 14.03 -20.51
CA ALA A 15 1.80 12.66 -20.31
C ALA A 15 2.32 12.44 -18.88
N VAL A 16 2.97 13.46 -18.31
CA VAL A 16 3.40 13.44 -16.90
C VAL A 16 2.20 13.38 -15.96
N VAL A 17 1.17 14.18 -16.17
CA VAL A 17 -0.06 14.14 -15.36
C VAL A 17 -0.78 12.79 -15.50
N GLU A 18 -0.83 12.22 -16.69
CA GLU A 18 -1.42 10.89 -16.93
C GLU A 18 -0.65 9.79 -16.18
N LEU A 19 0.68 9.84 -16.20
CA LEU A 19 1.54 8.92 -15.47
C LEU A 19 1.34 9.06 -13.95
N ILE A 20 1.20 10.28 -13.44
CA ILE A 20 0.89 10.54 -12.03
C ILE A 20 -0.45 9.91 -11.63
N SER A 21 -1.49 10.06 -12.45
CA SER A 21 -2.80 9.45 -12.18
C SER A 21 -2.72 7.92 -12.17
N MET A 22 -1.99 7.31 -13.11
CA MET A 22 -1.79 5.86 -13.14
C MET A 22 -1.09 5.35 -11.86
N GLU A 23 -0.06 6.06 -11.40
CA GLU A 23 0.64 5.72 -10.16
C GLU A 23 -0.26 5.84 -8.92
N ILE A 24 -1.13 6.87 -8.88
CA ILE A 24 -2.12 7.01 -7.79
C ILE A 24 -3.07 5.81 -7.78
N ASP A 25 -3.60 5.44 -8.94
CA ASP A 25 -4.54 4.33 -9.08
C ASP A 25 -3.88 3.00 -8.67
N GLN A 26 -2.62 2.79 -9.05
CA GLN A 26 -1.82 1.64 -8.63
C GLN A 26 -1.59 1.59 -7.12
N ILE A 27 -1.23 2.73 -6.51
CA ILE A 27 -1.05 2.84 -5.05
C ILE A 27 -2.37 2.56 -4.32
N ASN A 28 -3.48 3.09 -4.81
CA ASN A 28 -4.80 2.86 -4.22
C ASN A 28 -5.22 1.40 -4.35
N ALA A 29 -5.08 0.81 -5.54
CA ALA A 29 -5.35 -0.61 -5.78
C ALA A 29 -4.50 -1.52 -4.88
N THR A 30 -3.20 -1.21 -4.71
CA THR A 30 -2.30 -1.94 -3.81
C THR A 30 -2.75 -1.84 -2.35
N THR A 31 -3.21 -0.66 -1.93
CA THR A 31 -3.72 -0.43 -0.57
C THR A 31 -5.02 -1.20 -0.33
N GLU A 32 -5.95 -1.16 -1.28
CA GLU A 32 -7.23 -1.90 -1.23
C GLU A 32 -7.00 -3.41 -1.20
N PHE A 33 -6.11 -3.91 -2.04
CA PHE A 33 -5.72 -5.31 -2.04
C PHE A 33 -5.14 -5.73 -0.68
N TRP A 34 -4.21 -4.95 -0.13
CA TRP A 34 -3.64 -5.24 1.19
C TRP A 34 -4.69 -5.22 2.30
N LEU A 35 -5.62 -4.26 2.29
CA LEU A 35 -6.74 -4.21 3.24
C LEU A 35 -7.66 -5.43 3.11
N ALA A 36 -7.95 -5.87 1.88
CA ALA A 36 -8.73 -7.09 1.65
C ALA A 36 -8.01 -8.33 2.21
N CYS A 37 -6.68 -8.42 2.05
CA CYS A 37 -5.89 -9.50 2.66
C CYS A 37 -5.91 -9.45 4.19
N VAL A 38 -5.80 -8.27 4.81
CA VAL A 38 -5.95 -8.10 6.26
C VAL A 38 -7.29 -8.64 6.73
N PHE A 39 -8.39 -8.23 6.08
CA PHE A 39 -9.72 -8.67 6.44
C PHE A 39 -9.90 -10.18 6.26
N ALA A 40 -9.41 -10.74 5.14
CA ALA A 40 -9.46 -12.17 4.88
C ALA A 40 -8.70 -12.99 5.94
N VAL A 41 -7.52 -12.53 6.35
CA VAL A 41 -6.73 -13.19 7.40
C VAL A 41 -7.43 -13.16 8.74
N ILE A 42 -8.02 -12.02 9.11
CA ILE A 42 -8.79 -11.87 10.36
C ILE A 42 -10.01 -12.79 10.33
N ALA A 43 -10.81 -12.73 9.26
CA ALA A 43 -12.02 -13.53 9.11
C ALA A 43 -11.71 -15.04 9.08
N ALA A 44 -10.69 -15.46 8.33
CA ALA A 44 -10.26 -16.86 8.29
C ALA A 44 -9.76 -17.34 9.66
N SER A 45 -8.97 -16.50 10.37
CA SER A 45 -8.49 -16.84 11.71
C SER A 45 -9.63 -16.95 12.72
N HIS A 46 -10.65 -16.09 12.58
CA HIS A 46 -11.84 -16.13 13.42
C HIS A 46 -12.70 -17.37 13.16
N LEU A 47 -12.98 -17.68 11.90
CA LEU A 47 -13.76 -18.88 11.51
C LEU A 47 -13.04 -20.18 11.89
N ALA A 48 -11.72 -20.21 11.75
CA ALA A 48 -10.93 -21.39 12.02
C ALA A 48 -10.54 -21.53 13.51
N ARG A 49 -10.97 -20.63 14.40
CA ARG A 49 -10.54 -20.51 15.82
C ARG A 49 -10.29 -21.84 16.53
N ASP A 50 -11.22 -22.78 16.42
CA ASP A 50 -11.16 -24.07 17.15
C ASP A 50 -10.30 -25.13 16.45
N SER A 51 -10.01 -24.94 15.16
CA SER A 51 -9.25 -25.86 14.30
C SER A 51 -7.83 -25.38 13.99
N LEU A 52 -7.50 -24.14 14.35
CA LEU A 52 -6.29 -23.47 13.91
C LEU A 52 -5.10 -23.91 14.74
N ASN A 53 -4.38 -24.93 14.26
CA ASN A 53 -3.12 -25.39 14.86
C ASN A 53 -2.03 -24.31 14.74
N VAL A 54 -1.06 -24.32 15.67
CA VAL A 54 0.10 -23.41 15.68
C VAL A 54 0.83 -23.40 14.35
N TYR A 55 1.02 -24.56 13.71
CA TYR A 55 1.65 -24.67 12.40
C TYR A 55 0.90 -23.89 11.30
N LEU A 56 -0.43 -23.99 11.27
CA LEU A 56 -1.28 -23.24 10.34
C LEU A 56 -1.21 -21.72 10.59
N ARG A 57 -1.11 -21.30 11.85
CA ARG A 57 -0.93 -19.88 12.20
C ARG A 57 0.38 -19.32 11.67
N VAL A 58 1.47 -20.07 11.83
CA VAL A 58 2.77 -19.67 11.29
C VAL A 58 2.69 -19.53 9.77
N ILE A 59 2.04 -20.47 9.08
CA ILE A 59 1.83 -20.39 7.62
C ILE A 59 1.03 -19.14 7.24
N ILE A 60 -0.08 -18.86 7.93
CA ILE A 60 -0.91 -17.66 7.70
C ILE A 60 -0.08 -16.38 7.90
N VAL A 61 0.68 -16.30 9.00
CA VAL A 61 1.52 -15.13 9.30
C VAL A 61 2.63 -14.97 8.26
N VAL A 62 3.27 -16.05 7.81
CA VAL A 62 4.31 -16.01 6.77
C VAL A 62 3.73 -15.57 5.43
N LEU A 63 2.58 -16.09 5.02
CA LEU A 63 1.90 -15.68 3.79
C LEU A 63 1.46 -14.21 3.87
N PHE A 64 0.90 -13.79 5.00
CA PHE A 64 0.52 -12.40 5.22
C PHE A 64 1.73 -11.45 5.24
N ALA A 65 2.85 -11.89 5.82
CA ALA A 65 4.11 -11.15 5.78
C ALA A 65 4.63 -11.00 4.34
N LEU A 66 4.60 -12.07 3.54
CA LEU A 66 4.97 -12.01 2.12
C LEU A 66 4.11 -11.02 1.34
N VAL A 67 2.78 -11.08 1.51
CA VAL A 67 1.84 -10.11 0.87
C VAL A 67 2.17 -8.68 1.28
N THR A 68 2.34 -8.46 2.59
CA THR A 68 2.68 -7.15 3.13
C THR A 68 4.02 -6.65 2.59
N THR A 69 5.03 -7.51 2.51
CA THR A 69 6.34 -7.18 1.93
C THR A 69 6.21 -6.81 0.46
N ILE A 70 5.48 -7.59 -0.35
CA ILE A 70 5.28 -7.30 -1.78
C ILE A 70 4.56 -5.96 -1.95
N SER A 71 3.49 -5.70 -1.18
CA SER A 71 2.75 -4.43 -1.24
C SER A 71 3.62 -3.24 -0.82
N ILE A 72 4.46 -3.38 0.20
CA ILE A 72 5.40 -2.33 0.62
C ILE A 72 6.50 -2.11 -0.42
N TYR A 73 7.02 -3.18 -1.04
CA TYR A 73 8.02 -3.07 -2.10
C TYR A 73 7.45 -2.40 -3.36
N GLY A 74 6.21 -2.72 -3.76
CA GLY A 74 5.51 -1.99 -4.82
C GLY A 74 5.43 -0.50 -4.49
N LEU A 75 4.96 -0.18 -3.28
CA LEU A 75 4.91 1.19 -2.77
C LEU A 75 6.27 1.92 -2.70
N LEU A 76 7.39 1.20 -2.51
CA LEU A 76 8.73 1.78 -2.42
C LEU A 76 9.41 1.91 -3.78
N GLY A 77 9.18 0.97 -4.70
CA GLY A 77 9.69 1.02 -6.07
C GLY A 77 9.15 2.24 -6.82
N ASP A 78 7.88 2.54 -6.63
CA ASP A 78 7.19 3.66 -7.28
C ASP A 78 7.65 5.03 -6.73
N ARG A 79 8.26 5.08 -5.52
CA ARG A 79 8.74 6.34 -4.91
C ARG A 79 9.87 7.01 -5.70
N GLN A 80 10.78 6.24 -6.31
CA GLN A 80 11.88 6.85 -7.07
C GLN A 80 11.36 7.55 -8.32
N GLN A 81 10.39 6.95 -9.01
CA GLN A 81 9.75 7.56 -10.17
C GLN A 81 8.94 8.78 -9.76
N ILE A 82 8.15 8.68 -8.68
CA ILE A 82 7.37 9.79 -8.14
C ILE A 82 8.24 10.99 -7.73
N VAL A 83 9.37 10.76 -7.06
CA VAL A 83 10.28 11.85 -6.63
C VAL A 83 10.94 12.52 -7.82
N TRP A 84 11.34 11.74 -8.83
CA TRP A 84 11.87 12.28 -10.08
C TRP A 84 10.82 13.12 -10.82
N LEU A 85 9.58 12.61 -10.90
CA LEU A 85 8.46 13.27 -11.56
C LEU A 85 8.00 14.54 -10.84
N LEU A 86 8.01 14.55 -9.50
CA LEU A 86 7.79 15.73 -8.67
C LEU A 86 8.88 16.78 -8.87
N GLY A 87 10.14 16.35 -9.02
CA GLY A 87 11.25 17.24 -9.38
C GLY A 87 11.04 17.90 -10.73
N PHE A 88 10.62 17.13 -11.74
CA PHE A 88 10.31 17.64 -13.08
C PHE A 88 9.14 18.65 -13.08
N LEU A 89 8.06 18.36 -12.36
CA LEU A 89 6.92 19.28 -12.21
C LEU A 89 7.31 20.58 -11.51
N HIS A 90 8.17 20.48 -10.50
CA HIS A 90 8.69 21.65 -9.78
C HIS A 90 9.55 22.53 -10.69
N GLU A 91 10.41 21.95 -11.53
CA GLU A 91 11.19 22.68 -12.55
C GLU A 91 10.29 23.36 -13.60
N GLN A 92 9.12 22.78 -13.90
CA GLN A 92 8.13 23.33 -14.82
C GLN A 92 7.19 24.39 -14.19
N ASN A 93 7.39 24.77 -12.92
CA ASN A 93 6.47 25.64 -12.15
C ASN A 93 5.02 25.10 -12.08
N ILE A 94 4.83 23.78 -12.17
CA ILE A 94 3.53 23.15 -12.01
C ILE A 94 3.44 22.69 -10.56
N ASP A 95 2.58 23.34 -9.77
CA ASP A 95 2.33 22.92 -8.41
C ASP A 95 1.77 21.49 -8.41
N PRO A 96 2.47 20.52 -7.80
CA PRO A 96 1.99 19.16 -7.79
C PRO A 96 0.69 19.10 -6.98
N PRO A 97 -0.29 18.29 -7.42
CA PRO A 97 -1.55 18.16 -6.70
C PRO A 97 -1.28 17.73 -5.25
N LEU A 98 -1.90 18.45 -4.30
CA LEU A 98 -1.79 18.28 -2.84
C LEU A 98 -1.93 16.83 -2.34
N THR A 99 -2.53 15.95 -3.15
CA THR A 99 -2.64 14.50 -2.95
C THR A 99 -1.28 13.79 -2.80
N PHE A 100 -0.21 14.36 -3.39
CA PHE A 100 1.18 13.89 -3.29
C PHE A 100 1.94 14.42 -2.08
N SER A 101 1.25 15.08 -1.14
CA SER A 101 1.91 15.51 0.10
C SER A 101 2.62 14.31 0.73
N LYS A 102 3.88 14.50 1.11
CA LYS A 102 4.70 13.53 1.87
C LYS A 102 3.92 12.93 3.06
N ILE A 103 2.94 13.68 3.56
CA ILE A 103 1.96 13.30 4.59
C ILE A 103 1.09 12.10 4.17
N SER A 104 0.53 12.07 2.95
CA SER A 104 -0.32 10.98 2.45
C SER A 104 0.45 9.66 2.36
N ILE A 105 1.67 9.71 1.80
CA ILE A 105 2.55 8.55 1.71
C ILE A 105 2.97 8.08 3.12
N LEU A 106 3.40 9.00 3.99
CA LEU A 106 3.77 8.66 5.36
C LEU A 106 2.61 8.01 6.12
N LEU A 107 1.40 8.54 5.96
CA LEU A 107 0.19 8.01 6.59
C LEU A 107 -0.13 6.59 6.09
N LYS A 108 0.01 6.33 4.79
CA LYS A 108 -0.16 4.99 4.22
C LYS A 108 0.87 4.01 4.78
N PHE A 109 2.14 4.40 4.86
CA PHE A 109 3.19 3.53 5.46
C PHE A 109 2.91 3.24 6.94
N LEU A 110 2.45 4.23 7.68
CA LEU A 110 2.07 4.07 9.08
C LEU A 110 0.86 3.14 9.22
N LEU A 111 -0.12 3.24 8.32
CA LEU A 111 -1.28 2.36 8.25
C LEU A 111 -0.89 0.91 7.93
N PHE A 112 0.02 0.70 6.97
CA PHE A 112 0.59 -0.61 6.66
C PHE A 112 1.29 -1.22 7.88
N GLY A 113 2.12 -0.44 8.58
CA GLY A 113 2.83 -0.90 9.77
C GLY A 113 1.89 -1.30 10.91
N ILE A 114 0.98 -0.40 11.30
CA ILE A 114 0.05 -0.64 12.41
C ILE A 114 -0.91 -1.78 12.08
N GLY A 115 -1.49 -1.80 10.88
CA GLY A 115 -2.45 -2.85 10.51
C GLY A 115 -1.80 -4.22 10.39
N SER A 116 -0.53 -4.30 9.97
CA SER A 116 0.21 -5.57 9.96
C SER A 116 0.46 -6.10 11.37
N ILE A 117 0.90 -5.23 12.28
CA ILE A 117 1.12 -5.59 13.69
C ILE A 117 -0.20 -6.04 14.34
N ALA A 118 -1.29 -5.29 14.12
CA ALA A 118 -2.61 -5.62 14.65
C ALA A 118 -3.12 -6.98 14.13
N THR A 119 -2.95 -7.25 12.83
CA THR A 119 -3.36 -8.51 12.20
C THR A 119 -2.59 -9.69 12.77
N VAL A 120 -1.26 -9.59 12.84
CA VAL A 120 -0.42 -10.65 13.43
C VAL A 120 -0.80 -10.86 14.90
N GLY A 121 -0.95 -9.77 15.67
CA GLY A 121 -1.40 -9.84 17.06
C GLY A 121 -2.73 -10.56 17.23
N TYR A 122 -3.70 -10.29 16.34
CA TYR A 122 -5.00 -10.95 16.35
C TYR A 122 -4.90 -12.46 16.08
N VAL A 123 -4.11 -12.88 15.07
CA VAL A 123 -3.90 -14.31 14.75
C VAL A 123 -3.35 -15.06 15.98
N PHE A 124 -2.41 -14.47 16.71
CA PHE A 124 -1.87 -15.06 17.93
C PHE A 124 -2.84 -15.00 19.12
N TYR A 125 -3.64 -13.94 19.24
CA TYR A 125 -4.64 -13.80 20.31
C TYR A 125 -5.73 -14.88 20.22
N VAL A 126 -6.42 -14.97 19.06
CA VAL A 126 -7.43 -16.00 18.79
C VAL A 126 -6.84 -17.39 19.04
N GLY A 127 -5.56 -17.49 18.72
CA GLY A 127 -4.84 -18.70 18.90
C GLY A 127 -4.57 -19.14 20.35
N ARG A 128 -4.35 -18.20 21.26
CA ARG A 128 -4.19 -18.50 22.70
C ARG A 128 -5.50 -18.87 23.35
N GLU A 129 -6.60 -18.21 22.97
CA GLU A 129 -7.93 -18.55 23.49
C GLU A 129 -8.34 -19.99 23.12
N SER A 130 -8.03 -20.42 21.90
CA SER A 130 -8.25 -21.80 21.45
C SER A 130 -7.48 -22.85 22.28
N GLN A 131 -6.26 -22.54 22.75
CA GLN A 131 -5.46 -23.45 23.59
C GLN A 131 -5.87 -23.45 25.07
N ASN A 132 -6.42 -22.34 25.57
CA ASN A 132 -6.78 -22.20 26.98
C ASN A 132 -8.19 -22.73 27.32
N GLY A 133 -8.92 -23.28 26.35
CA GLY A 133 -10.16 -24.03 26.61
C GLY A 133 -11.29 -23.22 27.22
N THR A 134 -11.26 -21.88 27.12
CA THR A 134 -12.42 -21.03 27.44
C THR A 134 -13.29 -20.93 26.19
N ALA A 135 -14.02 -22.01 25.91
CA ALA A 135 -15.20 -22.02 25.05
C ALA A 135 -16.45 -21.92 25.95
#